data_AF-A0A328RU37-F1
#
_entry.id   AF-A0A328RU37-F1
#
_cell.length_a   1.000
_cell.length_b   1.000
_cell.length_c   1.000
_cell.angle_alpha   90.00
_cell.angle_beta   90.00
_cell.angle_gamma   90.00
#
_symmetry.space_group_name_H-M   'P 1'
#
loop_
_entity.id
_entity.type
_entity.pdbx_description
1 polymer ?
#
loop_
_entity_poly.entity_id
_entity_poly.type
_entity_poly.pdbx_seq_one_letter_code
_entity_poly.pdbx_strand_id
1 'polypeptide(L)'
;MKFSIVFKLVILLFTFLTLSEPVYSQAQFDSSKEAYKEMFESMVFDSSAKTLEGAIMDVGRRHAIYSYNLVNASTPGFTPYLFPDDSRELANMAPTDMKYFSKVLVEHMTTKMAENSKRQSAYYALYRKKMDNYRMVVTFGKK
;
A
#
# COMPACT_ATOMS: atom_id res chain seq x y z
N MET A 1 16.01 -37.15 63.43
CA MET A 1 16.53 -36.32 62.31
C MET A 1 16.26 -36.88 60.89
N LYS A 2 15.30 -37.80 60.67
CA LYS A 2 15.04 -38.40 59.34
C LYS A 2 13.78 -37.89 58.60
N PHE A 3 12.91 -37.12 59.26
CA PHE A 3 11.63 -36.66 58.68
C PHE A 3 11.75 -35.39 57.81
N SER A 4 12.82 -34.60 57.94
CA SER A 4 12.95 -33.30 57.22
C SER A 4 13.35 -33.45 55.75
N ILE A 5 14.09 -34.52 55.40
CA ILE A 5 14.59 -34.74 54.04
C ILE A 5 13.47 -35.26 53.13
N VAL A 6 12.64 -36.18 53.63
CA VAL A 6 11.52 -36.75 52.86
C VAL A 6 10.47 -35.67 52.55
N PHE A 7 10.18 -34.78 53.50
CA PHE A 7 9.21 -33.70 53.29
C PHE A 7 9.70 -32.65 52.28
N LYS A 8 11.01 -32.32 52.31
CA LYS A 8 11.60 -31.43 51.29
C LYS A 8 11.62 -32.05 49.90
N LEU A 9 11.86 -33.36 49.79
CA LEU A 9 11.85 -34.07 48.50
C LEU A 9 10.45 -34.17 47.89
N VAL A 10 9.42 -34.37 48.73
CA VAL A 10 8.02 -34.40 48.27
C VAL A 10 7.58 -33.02 47.78
N ILE A 11 7.96 -31.93 48.47
CA ILE A 11 7.65 -30.56 48.02
C ILE A 11 8.39 -30.22 46.71
N LEU A 12 9.64 -30.67 46.55
CA LEU A 12 10.42 -30.46 45.32
C LEU A 12 9.85 -31.26 44.14
N LEU A 13 9.36 -32.49 44.36
CA LEU A 13 8.68 -33.26 43.32
C LEU A 13 7.32 -32.65 42.96
N PHE A 14 6.57 -32.15 43.94
CA PHE A 14 5.25 -31.55 43.70
C PHE A 14 5.35 -30.22 42.93
N THR A 15 6.40 -29.43 43.18
CA THR A 15 6.66 -28.20 42.41
C THR A 15 7.20 -28.47 41.01
N PHE A 16 7.92 -29.58 40.79
CA PHE A 16 8.39 -29.95 39.45
C PHE A 16 7.28 -30.51 38.56
N LEU A 17 6.27 -31.18 39.13
CA LEU A 17 5.14 -31.72 38.37
C LEU A 17 4.12 -30.66 37.95
N THR A 18 3.94 -29.58 38.72
CA THR A 18 3.00 -28.49 38.39
C THR A 18 3.55 -27.47 37.38
N LEU A 19 4.83 -27.53 37.03
CA LEU A 19 5.47 -26.64 36.05
C LEU A 19 5.47 -27.19 34.61
N SER A 20 4.79 -28.32 34.38
CA SER A 20 4.65 -28.94 33.06
C SER A 20 3.26 -28.74 32.43
N GLU A 21 2.59 -27.64 32.75
CA GLU A 21 1.39 -27.26 31.99
C GLU A 21 1.74 -26.97 30.52
N PRO A 22 0.89 -27.39 29.57
CA PRO A 22 1.23 -27.38 28.17
C PRO A 22 1.21 -25.94 27.63
N VAL A 23 2.40 -25.34 27.48
CA VAL A 23 2.63 -24.12 26.68
C VAL A 23 2.22 -24.31 25.20
N TYR A 24 1.81 -25.53 24.82
CA TYR A 24 1.37 -25.95 23.49
C TYR A 24 0.03 -25.35 23.03
N SER A 25 -0.81 -24.83 23.94
CA SER A 25 -2.18 -24.41 23.61
C SER A 25 -2.29 -22.98 23.03
N GLN A 26 -1.60 -22.01 23.63
CA GLN A 26 -1.75 -20.60 23.26
C GLN A 26 -1.09 -20.29 21.90
N ALA A 27 0.10 -20.83 21.65
CA ALA A 27 0.86 -20.57 20.42
C ALA A 27 0.19 -21.19 19.17
N GLN A 28 -0.44 -22.36 19.28
CA GLN A 28 -1.21 -22.96 18.19
C GLN A 28 -2.53 -22.21 17.93
N PHE A 29 -3.17 -21.70 18.99
CA PHE A 29 -4.37 -20.87 18.86
C PHE A 29 -4.08 -19.52 18.19
N ASP A 30 -3.01 -18.85 18.57
CA ASP A 30 -2.58 -17.58 17.96
C ASP A 30 -2.09 -17.77 16.51
N SER A 31 -1.35 -18.85 16.24
CA SER A 31 -0.98 -19.24 14.87
C SER A 31 -2.21 -19.49 13.98
N SER A 32 -3.25 -20.13 14.50
CA SER A 32 -4.48 -20.36 13.75
C SER A 32 -5.21 -19.04 13.45
N LYS A 33 -5.28 -18.10 14.41
CA LYS A 33 -5.89 -16.78 14.20
C LYS A 33 -5.17 -15.97 13.13
N GLU A 34 -3.84 -15.96 13.14
CA GLU A 34 -3.06 -15.29 12.11
C GLU A 34 -3.27 -15.95 10.74
N ALA A 35 -3.36 -17.28 10.68
CA ALA A 35 -3.68 -17.99 9.43
C ALA A 35 -5.10 -17.67 8.92
N TYR A 36 -6.11 -17.60 9.79
CA TYR A 36 -7.47 -17.19 9.41
C TYR A 36 -7.52 -15.73 8.98
N LYS A 37 -6.74 -14.86 9.62
CA LYS A 37 -6.62 -13.45 9.26
C LYS A 37 -5.95 -13.29 7.90
N GLU A 38 -4.85 -13.98 7.63
CA GLU A 38 -4.22 -14.00 6.30
C GLU A 38 -5.15 -14.59 5.24
N MET A 39 -5.87 -15.67 5.55
CA MET A 39 -6.81 -16.27 4.62
C MET A 39 -7.98 -15.32 4.33
N PHE A 40 -8.54 -14.67 5.36
CA PHE A 40 -9.59 -13.67 5.23
C PHE A 40 -9.10 -12.41 4.50
N GLU A 41 -7.92 -11.90 4.82
CA GLU A 41 -7.26 -10.80 4.11
C GLU A 41 -7.03 -11.16 2.64
N SER A 42 -6.60 -12.38 2.33
CA SER A 42 -6.44 -12.83 0.93
C SER A 42 -7.76 -12.97 0.18
N MET A 43 -8.84 -13.29 0.89
CA MET A 43 -10.18 -13.47 0.31
C MET A 43 -10.93 -12.14 0.15
N VAL A 44 -10.68 -11.18 1.05
CA VAL A 44 -11.32 -9.86 1.07
C VAL A 44 -10.48 -8.81 0.33
N PHE A 45 -9.16 -8.80 0.48
CA PHE A 45 -8.24 -7.93 -0.24
C PHE A 45 -7.55 -8.68 -1.37
N ASP A 46 -8.34 -9.01 -2.40
CA ASP A 46 -7.80 -9.51 -3.66
C ASP A 46 -6.70 -8.56 -4.19
N SER A 47 -5.60 -9.13 -4.68
CA SER A 47 -4.50 -8.48 -5.40
C SER A 47 -4.89 -7.32 -6.32
N SER A 48 -6.09 -7.35 -6.92
CA SER A 48 -6.60 -6.26 -7.75
C SER A 48 -6.90 -4.96 -6.97
N ALA A 49 -7.24 -5.01 -5.68
CA ALA A 49 -7.40 -3.82 -4.82
C ALA A 49 -6.05 -3.14 -4.58
N LYS A 50 -5.04 -3.92 -4.17
CA LYS A 50 -3.67 -3.44 -3.98
C LYS A 50 -3.07 -2.87 -5.27
N THR A 51 -3.34 -3.51 -6.41
CA THR A 51 -2.93 -3.00 -7.72
C THR A 51 -3.59 -1.66 -8.03
N LEU A 52 -4.87 -1.51 -7.72
CA LEU A 52 -5.62 -0.28 -7.95
C LEU A 52 -5.16 0.86 -7.03
N GLU A 53 -4.88 0.57 -5.76
CA GLU A 53 -4.27 1.52 -4.83
C GLU A 53 -2.90 1.99 -5.31
N GLY A 54 -2.06 1.06 -5.77
CA GLY A 54 -0.76 1.38 -6.37
C GLY A 54 -0.90 2.29 -7.60
N ALA A 55 -1.89 2.02 -8.47
CA ALA A 55 -2.16 2.86 -9.64
C ALA A 55 -2.65 4.27 -9.25
N ILE A 56 -3.48 4.39 -8.21
CA ILE A 56 -3.93 5.69 -7.68
C ILE A 56 -2.73 6.47 -7.15
N MET A 57 -1.83 5.82 -6.40
CA MET A 57 -0.61 6.44 -5.88
C MET A 57 0.31 6.92 -7.00
N ASP A 58 0.53 6.11 -8.04
CA ASP A 58 1.37 6.48 -9.19
C ASP A 58 0.81 7.71 -9.92
N VAL A 59 -0.49 7.69 -10.21
CA VAL A 59 -1.19 8.82 -10.84
C VAL A 59 -1.09 10.08 -9.98
N GLY A 60 -1.27 9.97 -8.66
CA GLY A 60 -1.11 11.09 -7.74
C GLY A 60 0.31 11.67 -7.77
N ARG A 61 1.33 10.79 -7.78
CA ARG A 61 2.74 11.20 -7.88
C ARG A 61 3.02 11.94 -9.19
N ARG A 62 2.53 11.40 -10.32
CA ARG A 62 2.66 12.05 -11.63
C ARG A 62 2.02 13.43 -11.65
N HIS A 63 0.82 13.55 -11.09
CA HIS A 63 0.10 14.82 -11.00
C HIS A 63 0.89 15.87 -10.21
N ALA A 64 1.49 15.48 -9.08
CA ALA A 64 2.32 16.38 -8.28
C ALA A 64 3.55 16.88 -9.05
N ILE A 65 4.23 16.00 -9.78
CA ILE A 65 5.37 16.35 -10.62
C ILE A 65 4.97 17.30 -11.75
N TYR A 66 3.86 17.01 -12.44
CA TYR A 66 3.37 17.89 -13.51
C TYR A 66 3.03 19.28 -13.00
N SER A 67 2.33 19.38 -11.86
CA SER A 67 2.05 20.65 -11.19
C SER A 67 3.33 21.39 -10.80
N TYR A 68 4.32 20.69 -10.24
CA TYR A 68 5.61 21.28 -9.88
C TYR A 68 6.32 21.86 -11.11
N ASN A 69 6.37 21.11 -12.22
CA ASN A 69 6.99 21.58 -13.45
C ASN A 69 6.26 22.78 -14.04
N LEU A 70 4.92 22.79 -14.04
CA LEU A 70 4.12 23.89 -14.56
C LEU A 70 4.36 25.20 -13.81
N VAL A 71 4.35 25.15 -12.47
CA VAL A 71 4.52 26.34 -11.62
C VAL A 71 5.92 26.94 -11.78
N ASN A 72 6.94 26.10 -12.01
CA ASN A 72 8.33 26.54 -12.11
C ASN A 72 8.83 26.71 -13.54
N ALA A 73 8.00 26.45 -14.56
CA ALA A 73 8.43 26.47 -15.97
C ALA A 73 8.94 27.83 -16.45
N SER A 74 8.48 28.93 -15.82
CA SER A 74 8.91 30.30 -16.13
C SER A 74 10.13 30.77 -15.33
N THR A 75 10.60 29.98 -14.36
CA THR A 75 11.74 30.33 -13.52
C THR A 75 13.05 30.23 -14.32
N PRO A 76 13.88 31.30 -14.37
CA PRO A 76 15.15 31.26 -15.09
C PRO A 76 16.07 30.15 -14.57
N GLY A 77 16.63 29.34 -15.48
CA GLY A 77 17.51 28.23 -15.13
C GLY A 77 16.82 27.00 -14.54
N PHE A 78 15.48 26.96 -14.53
CA PHE A 78 14.74 25.80 -14.06
C PHE A 78 14.95 24.59 -14.96
N THR A 79 15.19 23.43 -14.34
CA THR A 79 15.29 22.14 -15.02
C THR A 79 14.10 21.27 -14.60
N PRO A 80 13.21 20.87 -15.52
CA PRO A 80 12.03 20.10 -15.19
C PRO A 80 12.39 18.68 -14.74
N TYR A 81 11.63 18.16 -13.77
CA TYR A 81 11.72 16.75 -13.39
C TYR A 81 10.77 15.93 -14.25
N LEU A 82 11.30 15.06 -15.11
CA LEU A 82 10.51 14.32 -16.09
C LEU A 82 10.60 12.82 -15.86
N PHE A 83 9.48 12.12 -16.07
CA PHE A 83 9.49 10.67 -16.17
C PHE A 83 10.15 10.22 -17.48
N PRO A 84 10.70 9.00 -17.57
CA PRO A 84 11.40 8.51 -18.76
C PRO A 84 10.57 8.55 -20.06
N ASP A 85 9.25 8.39 -19.94
CA ASP A 85 8.35 8.44 -21.09
C ASP A 85 8.12 9.88 -21.56
N ASP A 86 7.88 10.79 -20.61
CA ASP A 86 7.66 12.22 -20.89
C ASP A 86 8.93 12.89 -21.42
N SER A 87 10.11 12.48 -20.93
CA SER A 87 11.39 13.00 -21.43
C SER A 87 11.65 12.60 -22.88
N ARG A 88 11.29 11.37 -23.25
CA ARG A 88 11.40 10.88 -24.63
C ARG A 88 10.43 11.60 -25.56
N GLU A 89 9.19 11.80 -25.14
CA GLU A 89 8.20 12.55 -25.91
C GLU A 89 8.63 14.00 -26.11
N LEU A 90 9.09 14.68 -25.06
CA LEU A 90 9.57 16.06 -25.14
C LEU A 90 10.81 16.20 -26.03
N ALA A 91 11.76 15.26 -25.95
CA ALA A 91 12.95 15.28 -26.79
C ALA A 91 12.61 15.20 -28.29
N ASN A 92 11.50 14.55 -28.65
CA ASN A 92 11.01 14.50 -30.04
C ASN A 92 10.32 15.80 -30.48
N MET A 93 9.81 16.60 -29.53
CA MET A 93 9.06 17.84 -29.83
C MET A 93 9.97 19.06 -29.87
N ALA A 94 10.85 19.21 -28.87
CA ALA A 94 11.76 20.33 -28.77
C ALA A 94 13.02 19.92 -27.98
N PRO A 95 14.22 20.03 -28.55
CA PRO A 95 15.44 19.88 -27.78
C PRO A 95 15.57 21.01 -26.73
N THR A 96 16.23 20.70 -25.63
CA THR A 96 16.25 21.48 -24.38
C THR A 96 16.91 22.87 -24.49
N ASP A 97 17.70 23.07 -25.54
CA ASP A 97 18.43 24.30 -25.86
C ASP A 97 17.60 25.34 -26.63
N MET A 98 16.36 25.00 -27.01
CA MET A 98 15.51 25.92 -27.76
C MET A 98 14.87 27.01 -26.88
N LYS A 99 14.83 28.24 -27.43
CA LYS A 99 14.18 29.42 -26.81
C LYS A 99 12.71 29.19 -26.40
N TYR A 100 12.02 28.28 -27.07
CA TYR A 100 10.60 27.99 -26.84
C TYR A 100 10.36 26.76 -25.96
N PHE A 101 11.41 26.12 -25.42
CA PHE A 101 11.30 24.91 -24.62
C PHE A 101 10.35 25.07 -23.44
N SER A 102 10.41 26.19 -22.72
CA SER A 102 9.50 26.47 -21.59
C SER A 102 8.02 26.47 -22.02
N LYS A 103 7.70 27.02 -23.19
CA LYS A 103 6.32 27.04 -23.70
C LYS A 103 5.85 25.63 -24.08
N VAL A 104 6.69 24.87 -24.78
CA VAL A 104 6.40 23.48 -25.16
C VAL A 104 6.24 22.60 -23.92
N LEU A 105 7.10 22.79 -22.92
CA LEU A 105 7.00 22.10 -21.63
C LEU A 105 5.65 22.37 -20.95
N VAL A 106 5.23 23.64 -20.89
CA VAL A 106 3.93 24.01 -20.28
C VAL A 106 2.77 23.36 -21.01
N GLU A 107 2.73 23.44 -22.34
CA GLU A 107 1.67 22.84 -23.15
C GLU A 107 1.64 21.31 -22.98
N HIS A 108 2.80 20.66 -23.01
CA HIS A 108 2.94 19.22 -22.85
C HIS A 108 2.51 18.76 -21.45
N MET A 109 3.02 19.39 -20.38
CA MET A 109 2.66 19.06 -19.00
C MET A 109 1.17 19.29 -18.72
N THR A 110 0.58 20.37 -19.26
CA THR A 110 -0.87 20.62 -19.13
C THR A 110 -1.69 19.52 -19.78
N THR A 111 -1.27 19.07 -20.97
CA THR A 111 -1.94 17.97 -21.68
C THR A 111 -1.85 16.66 -20.89
N LYS A 112 -0.64 16.29 -20.44
CA LYS A 112 -0.42 15.09 -19.62
C LYS A 112 -1.18 15.15 -18.30
N MET A 113 -1.26 16.32 -17.66
CA MET A 113 -2.01 16.53 -16.43
C MET A 113 -3.52 16.32 -16.64
N ALA A 114 -4.08 16.78 -17.76
CA ALA A 114 -5.49 16.56 -18.10
C ALA A 114 -5.79 15.07 -18.36
N GLU A 115 -4.92 14.35 -19.06
CA GLU A 115 -5.04 12.91 -19.25
C GLU A 115 -4.93 12.15 -17.92
N ASN A 116 -3.95 12.53 -17.10
CA ASN A 116 -3.72 11.91 -15.80
C ASN A 116 -4.90 12.13 -14.84
N SER A 117 -5.53 13.31 -14.88
CA SER A 117 -6.75 13.60 -14.12
C SER A 117 -7.90 12.66 -14.49
N LYS A 118 -8.12 12.40 -15.79
CA LYS A 118 -9.13 11.42 -16.25
C LYS A 118 -8.83 10.01 -15.73
N ARG A 119 -7.57 9.58 -15.78
CA ARG A 119 -7.14 8.27 -15.23
C ARG A 119 -7.39 8.20 -13.72
N GLN A 120 -7.06 9.27 -12.99
CA GLN A 120 -7.29 9.36 -11.55
C GLN A 120 -8.77 9.18 -11.20
N SER A 121 -9.66 9.91 -11.88
CA SER A 121 -11.10 9.78 -11.67
C SER A 121 -11.60 8.38 -11.97
N ALA A 122 -11.10 7.74 -13.04
CA ALA A 122 -11.47 6.37 -13.38
C ALA A 122 -11.03 5.37 -12.30
N TYR A 123 -9.80 5.48 -11.80
CA TYR A 123 -9.30 4.58 -10.74
C TYR A 123 -10.07 4.75 -9.43
N TYR A 124 -10.39 5.98 -9.02
CA TYR A 124 -11.23 6.20 -7.84
C TYR A 124 -12.64 5.64 -8.02
N ALA A 125 -13.24 5.77 -9.21
CA ALA A 125 -14.56 5.20 -9.47
C ALA A 125 -14.56 3.67 -9.35
N LEU A 126 -13.53 3.01 -9.90
CA LEU A 126 -13.36 1.56 -9.77
C LEU A 126 -13.15 1.14 -8.30
N TYR A 127 -12.32 1.88 -7.57
CA TYR A 127 -12.01 1.57 -6.18
C TYR A 127 -13.26 1.69 -5.31
N ARG A 128 -14.02 2.77 -5.48
CA ARG A 128 -15.30 2.97 -4.80
C ARG A 128 -16.28 1.84 -5.10
N LYS A 129 -16.46 1.48 -6.38
CA LYS A 129 -17.35 0.40 -6.79
C LYS A 129 -16.94 -0.94 -6.15
N LYS A 130 -15.64 -1.22 -6.06
CA LYS A 130 -15.13 -2.42 -5.40
C LYS A 130 -15.48 -2.46 -3.91
N MET A 131 -15.32 -1.34 -3.20
CA MET A 131 -15.71 -1.24 -1.79
C MET A 131 -17.21 -1.37 -1.58
N ASP A 132 -18.02 -0.82 -2.48
CA ASP A 132 -19.47 -0.97 -2.44
C ASP A 132 -19.89 -2.44 -2.68
N ASN A 133 -19.22 -3.15 -3.59
CA ASN A 133 -19.44 -4.60 -3.78
C ASN A 133 -19.11 -5.40 -2.50
N TYR A 134 -17.99 -5.10 -1.83
CA TYR A 134 -17.65 -5.76 -0.57
C TYR A 134 -18.69 -5.52 0.51
N ARG A 135 -19.19 -4.29 0.64
CA ARG A 135 -20.29 -3.98 1.56
C ARG A 135 -21.54 -4.78 1.22
N MET A 136 -21.93 -4.85 -0.05
CA MET A 136 -23.09 -5.62 -0.50
C MET A 136 -22.96 -7.09 -0.09
N VAL A 137 -21.83 -7.74 -0.39
CA VAL A 137 -21.58 -9.15 -0.04
C VAL A 137 -21.70 -9.38 1.46
N VAL A 138 -21.10 -8.51 2.28
CA VAL A 138 -21.20 -8.60 3.76
C VAL A 138 -22.65 -8.43 4.23
N THR A 139 -23.42 -7.54 3.60
CA THR A 139 -24.83 -7.32 3.98
C THR A 139 -25.78 -8.44 3.52
N PHE A 140 -25.47 -9.17 2.45
CA PHE A 140 -26.31 -10.28 1.97
C PHE A 140 -26.42 -11.45 2.97
N GLY A 141 -25.45 -11.60 3.88
CA GLY A 141 -25.51 -12.58 4.97
C GLY A 141 -26.38 -12.18 6.17
N LYS A 142 -26.92 -10.95 6.19
CA LYS A 142 -27.85 -10.47 7.22
C LYS A 142 -29.29 -10.60 6.71
N LYS A 143 -29.82 -11.83 6.67
CA LYS A 143 -31.26 -12.11 6.61
C LYS A 143 -31.60 -13.11 7.70
#